data_AF-A0A1M6GRB6-F1
#
_entry.id   AF-A0A1M6GRB6-F1
#
_cell.length_a   1.000
_cell.length_b   1.000
_cell.length_c   1.000
_cell.angle_alpha   90.00
_cell.angle_beta   90.00
_cell.angle_gamma   90.00
#
_symmetry.space_group_name_H-M   'P 1'
#
loop_
_entity.id
_entity.type
_entity.pdbx_description
1 polymer ?
#
loop_
_entity_poly.entity_id
_entity_poly.type
_entity_poly.pdbx_seq_one_letter_code
_entity_poly.pdbx_strand_id
1 'polypeptide(L)'
;MKYTLLLIVSLLLCCCEQVALVQDDAALLSDAQRQRLETFQTLLLEEQDVELHLVILERAAVDLDQEALELFEQKRIGGQTSGARGLLLVVDPISEQARIEVGYDLEGVFPDGFIASLEYDQMLPFFQSDRVGHGVEALTELLVARLQGASAETSAAAGKHLSGGAGARIATSGEVEQPQAAQPDRYLPQADPLATLDAYRQSLRDRSKDPELEIYTEETRAFFRQWLVTDAQQQNALRELDKVWSLADVRVKDAMAVIRYPVKERQASPYFLRQSEFGWQLDFATMTKTVGFNHRNQWHFRSREHPYMFAFADWRFDKNGFPHAR
;
A
#
# COMPACT_ATOMS: atom_id res chain seq x y z
N MET A 1 55.03 34.44 -26.56
CA MET A 1 53.76 33.76 -26.93
C MET A 1 53.81 32.36 -26.37
N LYS A 2 52.89 31.82 -25.57
CA LYS A 2 51.66 32.26 -24.90
C LYS A 2 51.50 31.29 -23.70
N TYR A 3 50.99 31.81 -22.59
CA TYR A 3 50.64 31.09 -21.37
C TYR A 3 49.53 30.07 -21.62
N THR A 4 49.58 28.91 -20.94
CA THR A 4 48.37 28.21 -20.51
C THR A 4 48.63 27.53 -19.16
N LEU A 5 48.33 28.27 -18.09
CA LEU A 5 48.20 27.79 -16.72
C LEU A 5 46.82 27.11 -16.61
N LEU A 6 46.78 25.79 -16.49
CA LEU A 6 45.55 25.03 -16.29
C LEU A 6 45.14 25.15 -14.81
N LEU A 7 44.15 26.00 -14.54
CA LEU A 7 43.55 26.18 -13.23
C LEU A 7 42.66 24.96 -12.93
N ILE A 8 43.12 24.05 -12.08
CA ILE A 8 42.28 22.98 -11.53
C ILE A 8 41.38 23.62 -10.48
N VAL A 9 40.19 24.01 -10.89
CA VAL A 9 39.10 24.34 -9.96
C VAL A 9 38.61 23.01 -9.38
N SER A 10 39.09 22.68 -8.20
CA SER A 10 38.50 21.63 -7.37
C SER A 10 37.12 22.11 -6.93
N LEU A 11 36.08 21.73 -7.67
CA LEU A 11 34.71 21.80 -7.18
C LEU A 11 34.62 20.85 -5.98
N LEU A 12 34.72 21.41 -4.78
CA LEU A 12 34.19 20.79 -3.57
C LEU A 12 32.67 20.66 -3.79
N LEU A 13 32.27 19.54 -4.39
CA LEU A 13 30.94 18.98 -4.21
C LEU A 13 30.78 18.76 -2.70
N CYS A 14 30.13 19.70 -2.05
CA CYS A 14 29.48 19.48 -0.78
C CYS A 14 28.46 18.36 -1.06
N CYS A 15 28.87 17.10 -0.87
CA CYS A 15 27.92 16.02 -0.69
C CYS A 15 27.17 16.40 0.59
N CYS A 16 26.02 17.07 0.46
CA CYS A 16 24.93 16.75 1.34
C CYS A 16 24.75 15.24 1.16
N GLU A 17 25.25 14.47 2.12
CA GLU A 17 24.99 13.05 2.22
C GLU A 17 23.47 12.93 2.31
N GLN A 18 22.86 12.62 1.18
CA GLN A 18 21.42 12.56 1.05
C GLN A 18 21.00 11.36 1.89
N VAL A 19 20.30 11.61 3.00
CA VAL A 19 19.85 10.55 3.89
C VAL A 19 19.00 9.58 3.06
N ALA A 20 19.46 8.34 2.95
CA ALA A 20 18.79 7.34 2.13
C ALA A 20 17.38 7.07 2.68
N LEU A 21 16.36 7.18 1.82
CA LEU A 21 14.96 6.92 2.18
C LEU A 21 14.70 5.42 2.47
N VAL A 22 15.54 4.54 1.92
CA VAL A 22 15.53 3.09 2.20
C VAL A 22 16.91 2.63 2.62
N GLN A 23 17.02 2.18 3.86
CA GLN A 23 18.15 1.45 4.41
C GLN A 23 17.72 -0.01 4.63
N ASP A 24 18.38 -0.96 3.97
CA ASP A 24 18.07 -2.39 4.09
C ASP A 24 19.37 -3.13 4.36
N ASP A 25 19.75 -3.16 5.63
CA ASP A 25 21.01 -3.74 6.07
C ASP A 25 20.94 -5.28 6.08
N ALA A 26 19.73 -5.83 6.06
CA ALA A 26 19.46 -7.28 5.99
C ALA A 26 19.39 -7.84 4.57
N ALA A 27 19.40 -6.98 3.54
CA ALA A 27 19.26 -7.34 2.13
C ALA A 27 17.99 -8.18 1.83
N LEU A 28 16.86 -7.79 2.44
CA LEU A 28 15.56 -8.47 2.30
C LEU A 28 14.69 -7.90 1.17
N LEU A 29 15.09 -6.78 0.56
CA LEU A 29 14.41 -6.18 -0.58
C LEU A 29 15.08 -6.58 -1.88
N SER A 30 14.27 -6.98 -2.87
CA SER A 30 14.74 -7.00 -4.26
C SER A 30 14.98 -5.59 -4.80
N ASP A 31 15.85 -5.44 -5.79
CA ASP A 31 16.10 -4.15 -6.47
C ASP A 31 14.81 -3.48 -6.95
N ALA A 32 13.88 -4.29 -7.47
CA ALA A 32 12.59 -3.81 -7.94
C ALA A 32 11.70 -3.28 -6.80
N GLN A 33 11.74 -3.90 -5.62
CA GLN A 33 11.02 -3.42 -4.43
C GLN A 33 11.63 -2.13 -3.90
N ARG A 34 12.95 -2.10 -3.72
CA ARG A 34 13.69 -0.90 -3.30
C ARG A 34 13.39 0.29 -4.21
N GLN A 35 13.53 0.12 -5.53
CA GLN A 35 13.27 1.19 -6.50
C GLN A 35 11.83 1.70 -6.41
N ARG A 36 10.85 0.81 -6.23
CA ARG A 36 9.45 1.20 -6.05
C ARG A 36 9.24 2.02 -4.78
N LEU A 37 9.77 1.55 -3.64
CA LEU A 37 9.67 2.23 -2.35
C LEU A 37 10.32 3.63 -2.40
N GLU A 38 11.54 3.74 -2.92
CA GLU A 38 12.26 5.03 -3.02
C GLU A 38 11.53 6.02 -3.93
N THR A 39 11.03 5.55 -5.07
CA THR A 39 10.20 6.37 -5.98
C THR A 39 8.95 6.87 -5.27
N PHE A 40 8.30 5.98 -4.52
CA PHE A 40 7.07 6.27 -3.82
C PHE A 40 7.27 7.25 -2.66
N GLN A 41 8.31 7.06 -1.84
CA GLN A 41 8.70 7.96 -0.75
C GLN A 41 9.09 9.34 -1.26
N THR A 42 9.82 9.40 -2.39
CA THR A 42 10.17 10.67 -3.05
C THR A 42 8.92 11.44 -3.45
N LEU A 43 7.96 10.76 -4.08
CA LEU A 43 6.70 11.39 -4.48
C LEU A 43 5.83 11.79 -3.28
N LEU A 44 5.83 11.01 -2.19
CA LEU A 44 5.17 11.42 -0.95
C LEU A 44 5.72 12.75 -0.41
N LEU A 45 7.04 12.91 -0.43
CA LEU A 45 7.69 14.14 0.01
C LEU A 45 7.36 15.30 -0.93
N GLU A 46 7.60 15.13 -2.23
CA GLU A 46 7.47 16.20 -3.22
C GLU A 46 6.02 16.67 -3.42
N GLU A 47 5.06 15.75 -3.39
CA GLU A 47 3.69 16.04 -3.78
C GLU A 47 2.69 16.12 -2.63
N GLN A 48 3.04 15.60 -1.45
CA GLN A 48 2.17 15.56 -0.27
C GLN A 48 2.82 16.08 1.00
N ASP A 49 4.07 16.55 0.92
CA ASP A 49 4.80 17.10 2.05
C ASP A 49 4.84 16.12 3.23
N VAL A 50 5.05 14.83 2.93
CA VAL A 50 5.22 13.75 3.91
C VAL A 50 6.53 13.03 3.64
N GLU A 51 7.42 13.04 4.61
CA GLU A 51 8.71 12.36 4.53
C GLU A 51 8.60 10.96 5.14
N LEU A 52 8.76 9.91 4.33
CA LEU A 52 8.74 8.52 4.79
C LEU A 52 10.10 7.86 4.58
N HIS A 53 10.66 7.29 5.65
CA HIS A 53 11.88 6.48 5.62
C HIS A 53 11.60 5.04 6.02
N LEU A 54 12.44 4.13 5.53
CA LEU A 54 12.45 2.71 5.87
C LEU A 54 13.86 2.30 6.31
N VAL A 55 13.93 1.59 7.45
CA VAL A 55 15.15 0.95 7.94
C VAL A 55 14.85 -0.52 8.23
N ILE A 56 15.54 -1.46 7.58
CA ILE A 56 15.49 -2.89 7.88
C ILE A 56 16.82 -3.28 8.51
N LEU A 57 16.78 -3.74 9.76
CA LEU A 57 17.95 -4.03 10.57
C LEU A 57 18.56 -5.39 10.23
N GLU A 58 19.88 -5.46 10.11
CA GLU A 58 20.64 -6.73 9.97
C GLU A 58 20.65 -7.54 11.28
N ARG A 59 20.52 -6.85 12.43
CA ARG A 59 20.65 -7.43 13.78
C ARG A 59 19.44 -7.07 14.63
N ALA A 60 19.13 -7.96 15.57
CA ALA A 60 18.08 -7.73 16.54
C ALA A 60 18.36 -6.46 17.36
N ALA A 61 17.38 -5.57 17.46
CA ALA A 61 17.44 -4.43 18.34
C ALA A 61 17.31 -4.90 19.79
N VAL A 62 18.09 -4.30 20.70
CA VAL A 62 17.92 -4.55 22.14
C VAL A 62 16.61 -3.94 22.63
N ASP A 63 16.29 -2.76 22.11
CA ASP A 63 15.05 -2.03 22.34
C ASP A 63 14.67 -1.34 21.03
N LEU A 64 13.68 -1.89 20.32
CA LEU A 64 13.28 -1.37 19.00
C LEU A 64 12.61 -0.01 19.10
N ASP A 65 11.89 0.26 20.19
CA ASP A 65 11.24 1.56 20.44
C ASP A 65 12.30 2.66 20.55
N GLN A 66 13.33 2.41 21.37
CA GLN A 66 14.43 3.35 21.57
C GLN A 66 15.27 3.53 20.28
N GLU A 67 15.60 2.44 19.59
CA GLU A 67 16.36 2.49 18.33
C GLU A 67 15.60 3.31 17.26
N ALA A 68 14.29 3.09 17.11
CA ALA A 68 13.49 3.83 16.14
C ALA A 68 13.40 5.32 16.48
N LEU A 69 13.19 5.67 17.75
CA LEU A 69 13.19 7.06 18.21
C LEU A 69 14.52 7.75 17.93
N GLU A 70 15.64 7.10 18.27
CA GLU A 70 16.98 7.64 18.03
C GLU A 70 17.23 7.84 16.53
N LEU A 71 16.86 6.88 15.69
CA LEU A 71 16.97 7.01 14.23
C LEU A 71 16.11 8.16 13.70
N PHE A 72 14.89 8.33 14.20
CA PHE A 72 13.98 9.40 13.81
C PHE A 72 14.56 10.78 14.13
N GLU A 73 15.09 10.96 15.34
CA GLU A 73 15.72 12.20 15.78
C GLU A 73 17.04 12.49 15.06
N GLN A 74 17.92 11.48 14.95
CA GLN A 74 19.24 11.60 14.32
C GLN A 74 19.12 11.97 12.84
N LYS A 75 18.21 11.31 12.10
CA LYS A 75 17.94 11.60 10.69
C LYS A 75 17.07 12.85 10.50
N ARG A 76 16.55 13.43 11.59
CA ARG A 76 15.65 14.61 11.59
C ARG A 76 14.45 14.44 10.66
N ILE A 77 13.82 13.26 10.71
CA ILE A 77 12.75 12.88 9.79
C ILE A 77 11.54 13.80 9.99
N GLY A 78 10.98 14.29 8.89
CA GLY A 78 9.97 15.35 8.83
C GLY A 78 10.57 16.76 8.77
N GLY A 79 11.86 16.93 9.08
CA GLY A 79 12.49 18.25 9.22
C GLY A 79 12.64 19.05 7.92
N GLN A 80 12.51 18.41 6.76
CA GLN A 80 12.49 19.06 5.44
C GLN A 80 11.08 19.35 4.91
N THR A 81 10.03 18.93 5.62
CA THR A 81 8.63 19.22 5.25
C THR A 81 8.22 20.61 5.75
N SER A 82 7.05 21.11 5.33
CA SER A 82 6.50 22.38 5.83
C SER A 82 6.05 22.32 7.31
N GLY A 83 6.11 21.14 7.93
CA GLY A 83 5.81 20.87 9.35
C GLY A 83 6.73 19.77 9.93
N ALA A 84 6.29 19.03 10.95
CA ALA A 84 6.91 17.75 11.36
C ALA A 84 6.14 16.58 10.77
N ARG A 85 6.12 16.48 9.43
CA ARG A 85 5.36 15.46 8.71
C ARG A 85 6.23 14.28 8.32
N GLY A 86 6.90 13.70 9.33
CA GLY A 86 7.80 12.57 9.19
C GLY A 86 7.16 11.23 9.57
N LEU A 87 7.53 10.17 8.87
CA LEU A 87 7.25 8.77 9.21
C LEU A 87 8.54 7.97 9.08
N LEU A 88 8.82 7.11 10.06
CA LEU A 88 9.91 6.13 9.99
C LEU A 88 9.34 4.75 10.27
N LEU A 89 9.52 3.83 9.33
CA LEU A 89 9.32 2.41 9.55
C LEU A 89 10.66 1.74 9.84
N VAL A 90 10.81 1.18 11.04
CA VAL A 90 11.94 0.31 11.41
C VAL A 90 11.47 -1.13 11.51
N VAL A 91 12.18 -2.04 10.87
CA VAL A 91 11.86 -3.46 10.86
C VAL A 91 13.05 -4.26 11.40
N ASP A 92 12.80 -4.99 12.47
CA ASP A 92 13.71 -6.00 13.02
C ASP A 92 13.22 -7.40 12.59
N PRO A 93 13.79 -7.97 11.51
CA PRO A 93 13.37 -9.27 11.02
C PRO A 93 13.78 -10.42 11.96
N ILE A 94 14.77 -10.24 12.83
CA ILE A 94 15.25 -11.31 13.73
C ILE A 94 14.31 -11.44 14.94
N SER A 95 13.90 -10.31 15.50
CA SER A 95 12.97 -10.28 16.63
C SER A 95 11.50 -10.29 16.20
N GLU A 96 11.23 -10.37 14.90
CA GLU A 96 9.89 -10.31 14.28
C GLU A 96 9.08 -9.08 14.76
N GLN A 97 9.72 -7.92 14.82
CA GLN A 97 9.13 -6.68 15.29
C GLN A 97 9.23 -5.59 14.24
N ALA A 98 8.21 -4.74 14.18
CA ALA A 98 8.20 -3.52 13.41
C ALA A 98 7.82 -2.36 14.32
N ARG A 99 8.36 -1.18 14.01
CA ARG A 99 8.09 0.06 14.74
C ARG A 99 7.86 1.20 13.76
N ILE A 100 6.84 2.01 14.00
CA ILE A 100 6.51 3.20 13.22
C ILE A 100 6.60 4.42 14.13
N GLU A 101 7.57 5.29 13.86
CA GLU A 101 7.63 6.60 14.49
C GLU A 101 6.89 7.63 13.63
N VAL A 102 6.05 8.43 14.29
CA VAL A 102 5.15 9.40 13.65
C VAL A 102 5.49 10.80 14.12
N GLY A 103 5.76 11.70 13.17
CA GLY A 103 5.93 13.12 13.45
C GLY A 103 4.61 13.78 13.85
N TYR A 104 4.67 14.79 14.70
CA TYR A 104 3.49 15.39 15.35
C TYR A 104 2.36 15.81 14.43
N ASP A 105 2.69 16.42 13.29
CA ASP A 105 1.67 16.92 12.36
C ASP A 105 0.92 15.78 11.65
N LEU A 106 1.29 14.52 11.91
CA LEU A 106 0.65 13.31 11.42
C LEU A 106 0.00 12.46 12.53
N GLU A 107 0.16 12.78 13.82
CA GLU A 107 -0.43 12.01 14.93
C GLU A 107 -1.97 11.95 14.84
N GLY A 108 -2.61 13.05 14.41
CA GLY A 108 -4.06 13.06 14.19
C GLY A 108 -4.51 12.16 13.02
N VAL A 109 -3.63 11.88 12.07
CA VAL A 109 -3.88 10.96 10.94
C VAL A 109 -3.63 9.52 11.36
N PHE A 110 -2.57 9.29 12.13
CA PHE A 110 -2.11 7.98 12.59
C PHE A 110 -2.20 7.85 14.11
N PRO A 111 -3.40 7.61 14.65
CA PRO A 111 -3.57 7.41 16.09
C PRO A 111 -2.85 6.13 16.54
N ASP A 112 -2.38 6.10 17.78
CA ASP A 112 -1.57 5.01 18.35
C ASP A 112 -2.15 3.60 18.09
N GLY A 113 -3.47 3.42 18.27
CA GLY A 113 -4.11 2.13 18.04
C GLY A 113 -4.03 1.65 16.59
N PHE A 114 -4.08 2.56 15.62
CA PHE A 114 -3.88 2.23 14.20
C PHE A 114 -2.43 1.81 13.96
N ILE A 115 -1.47 2.57 14.49
CA ILE A 115 -0.04 2.24 14.39
C ILE A 115 0.27 0.89 15.01
N ALA A 116 -0.21 0.62 16.23
CA ALA A 116 0.00 -0.65 16.90
C ALA A 116 -0.54 -1.84 16.09
N SER A 117 -1.71 -1.70 15.44
CA SER A 117 -2.23 -2.75 14.55
C SER A 117 -1.37 -2.95 13.29
N LEU A 118 -0.71 -1.90 12.78
CA LEU A 118 0.21 -2.04 11.65
C LEU A 118 1.54 -2.68 12.07
N GLU A 119 2.05 -2.33 13.24
CA GLU A 119 3.30 -2.88 13.78
C GLU A 119 3.15 -4.37 14.09
N TYR A 120 2.02 -4.76 14.70
CA TYR A 120 1.80 -6.13 15.16
C TYR A 120 0.98 -6.96 14.16
N ASP A 121 -0.33 -6.68 14.03
CA ASP A 121 -1.25 -7.54 13.28
C ASP A 121 -0.90 -7.62 11.78
N GLN A 122 -0.49 -6.50 11.19
CA GLN A 122 -0.16 -6.43 9.77
C GLN A 122 1.17 -7.12 9.45
N MET A 123 2.21 -6.95 10.26
CA MET A 123 3.55 -7.45 9.95
C MET A 123 3.77 -8.91 10.39
N LEU A 124 3.12 -9.34 11.47
CA LEU A 124 3.25 -10.70 12.02
C LEU A 124 3.17 -11.82 10.96
N PRO A 125 2.17 -11.87 10.06
CA PRO A 125 2.08 -12.97 9.12
C PRO A 125 3.20 -12.93 8.05
N PHE A 126 3.79 -11.76 7.76
CA PHE A 126 4.93 -11.64 6.84
C PHE A 126 6.23 -12.10 7.47
N PHE A 127 6.43 -11.88 8.78
CA PHE A 127 7.54 -12.47 9.52
C PHE A 127 7.44 -14.00 9.49
N GLN A 128 6.28 -14.56 9.86
CA GLN A 128 6.04 -16.00 9.89
C GLN A 128 6.20 -16.71 8.54
N SER A 129 6.12 -15.96 7.43
CA SER A 129 6.21 -16.50 6.08
C SER A 129 7.54 -16.21 5.37
N ASP A 130 8.51 -15.58 6.04
CA ASP A 130 9.77 -15.10 5.46
C ASP A 130 9.56 -14.12 4.29
N ARG A 131 8.57 -13.22 4.41
CA ARG A 131 8.16 -12.26 3.34
C ARG A 131 8.22 -10.81 3.79
N VAL A 132 9.25 -10.44 4.54
CA VAL A 132 9.43 -9.10 5.12
C VAL A 132 9.30 -7.98 4.09
N GLY A 133 9.96 -8.09 2.94
CA GLY A 133 9.88 -7.07 1.89
C GLY A 133 8.47 -6.83 1.34
N HIS A 134 7.64 -7.89 1.25
CA HIS A 134 6.23 -7.75 0.87
C HIS A 134 5.39 -7.13 1.99
N GLY A 135 5.71 -7.44 3.25
CA GLY A 135 5.05 -6.84 4.41
C GLY A 135 5.27 -5.33 4.46
N VAL A 136 6.49 -4.89 4.19
CA VAL A 136 6.86 -3.46 4.11
C VAL A 136 6.11 -2.73 3.00
N GLU A 137 6.02 -3.30 1.79
CA GLU A 137 5.23 -2.71 0.70
C GLU A 137 3.75 -2.60 1.12
N ALA A 138 3.17 -3.66 1.68
CA ALA A 138 1.78 -3.70 2.11
C ALA A 138 1.47 -2.68 3.24
N LEU A 139 2.36 -2.56 4.22
CA LEU A 139 2.23 -1.59 5.31
C LEU A 139 2.31 -0.15 4.77
N THR A 140 3.22 0.11 3.84
CA THR A 140 3.36 1.42 3.17
C THR A 140 2.08 1.81 2.43
N GLU A 141 1.44 0.87 1.73
CA GLU A 141 0.14 1.09 1.07
C GLU A 141 -0.96 1.50 2.07
N LEU A 142 -1.02 0.84 3.24
CA LEU A 142 -2.00 1.17 4.30
C LEU A 142 -1.76 2.57 4.88
N LEU A 143 -0.50 2.96 5.08
CA LEU A 143 -0.16 4.32 5.53
C LEU A 143 -0.66 5.38 4.54
N VAL A 144 -0.48 5.14 3.24
CA VAL A 144 -0.94 6.06 2.20
C VAL A 144 -2.45 6.10 2.07
N ALA A 145 -3.12 4.96 2.14
CA ALA A 145 -4.57 4.93 2.16
C ALA A 145 -5.13 5.76 3.32
N ARG A 146 -4.49 5.67 4.50
CA ARG A 146 -4.86 6.46 5.67
C ARG A 146 -4.63 7.96 5.47
N LEU A 147 -3.51 8.36 4.88
CA LEU A 147 -3.24 9.76 4.52
C LEU A 147 -4.33 10.34 3.63
N GLN A 148 -4.73 9.61 2.58
CA GLN A 148 -5.80 10.08 1.67
C GLN A 148 -7.15 10.21 2.37
N GLY A 149 -7.49 9.25 3.24
CA GLY A 149 -8.72 9.31 4.02
C GLY A 149 -8.77 10.52 4.94
N ALA A 150 -7.68 10.80 5.64
CA ALA A 150 -7.60 11.93 6.56
C ALA A 150 -7.55 13.29 5.83
N SER A 151 -6.86 13.41 4.69
CA SER A 151 -6.87 14.67 3.91
C SER A 151 -8.27 15.08 3.44
N ALA A 152 -9.20 14.13 3.29
CA ALA A 152 -10.61 14.44 3.03
C ALA A 152 -11.34 14.99 4.28
N GLU A 153 -10.84 14.71 5.48
CA GLU A 153 -11.42 15.11 6.78
C GLU A 153 -10.76 16.39 7.35
N THR A 154 -9.46 16.62 7.13
CA THR A 154 -8.63 17.68 7.75
C THR A 154 -8.73 19.06 7.07
N SER A 155 -9.78 19.39 6.31
CA SER A 155 -10.01 20.78 5.88
C SER A 155 -10.40 21.73 7.03
N ALA A 156 -10.19 21.34 8.29
CA ALA A 156 -10.63 22.00 9.52
C ALA A 156 -9.52 21.99 10.59
N ALA A 157 -8.76 23.10 10.64
CA ALA A 157 -7.89 23.57 11.74
C ALA A 157 -6.53 22.89 12.00
N ALA A 158 -5.53 23.74 12.31
CA ALA A 158 -4.14 23.38 12.61
C ALA A 158 -3.63 24.12 13.87
N GLY A 159 -2.75 23.47 14.65
CA GLY A 159 -2.08 23.98 15.86
C GLY A 159 -0.79 23.21 16.17
N LYS A 160 0.14 23.87 16.87
CA LYS A 160 1.62 23.80 16.72
C LYS A 160 2.35 23.06 17.87
N HIS A 161 2.99 21.90 17.62
CA HIS A 161 4.18 21.27 18.30
C HIS A 161 4.81 20.20 17.36
N LEU A 162 5.88 19.43 17.70
CA LEU A 162 6.62 18.57 16.71
C LEU A 162 6.85 17.07 17.09
N SER A 163 6.52 16.59 18.30
CA SER A 163 6.17 15.17 18.59
C SER A 163 5.61 15.06 20.02
N GLY A 164 4.54 14.30 20.23
CA GLY A 164 3.81 14.10 21.48
C GLY A 164 3.94 12.68 22.03
N GLY A 165 5.16 12.15 22.14
CA GLY A 165 5.40 10.84 22.73
C GLY A 165 5.17 10.81 24.25
N ALA A 166 4.15 10.07 24.70
CA ALA A 166 4.08 9.52 26.06
C ALA A 166 3.29 8.20 26.05
N GLY A 167 4.02 7.10 26.22
CA GLY A 167 3.51 5.74 26.12
C GLY A 167 2.30 5.47 27.01
N ALA A 168 1.26 4.91 26.40
CA ALA A 168 0.26 4.12 27.07
C ALA A 168 0.16 2.79 26.33
N ARG A 169 0.90 1.79 26.82
CA ARG A 169 0.68 0.39 26.45
C ARG A 169 -0.72 0.02 26.91
N ILE A 170 -1.71 0.08 26.02
CA ILE A 170 -2.96 -0.64 26.25
C ILE A 170 -2.65 -2.10 25.97
N ALA A 171 -2.53 -2.88 27.04
CA ALA A 171 -2.60 -4.32 26.97
C ALA A 171 -4.00 -4.71 26.49
N THR A 172 -4.20 -4.82 25.19
CA THR A 172 -5.30 -5.61 24.64
C THR A 172 -4.79 -7.02 24.45
N SER A 173 -5.23 -7.89 25.35
CA SER A 173 -5.25 -9.34 25.15
C SER A 173 -5.89 -9.64 23.78
N GLY A 174 -5.03 -9.86 22.78
CA GLY A 174 -5.44 -10.37 21.47
C GLY A 174 -5.87 -11.82 21.65
N GLU A 175 -7.17 -12.08 21.64
CA GLU A 175 -7.63 -13.35 21.13
C GLU A 175 -7.25 -13.36 19.65
N VAL A 176 -6.25 -14.19 19.31
CA VAL A 176 -5.98 -14.58 17.93
C VAL A 176 -7.27 -15.21 17.41
N GLU A 177 -8.07 -14.45 16.68
CA GLU A 177 -9.27 -14.95 16.02
C GLU A 177 -8.81 -16.06 15.08
N GLN A 178 -9.10 -17.32 15.46
CA GLN A 178 -8.75 -18.47 14.65
C GLN A 178 -9.38 -18.31 13.27
N PRO A 179 -8.64 -18.62 12.18
CA PRO A 179 -9.19 -18.61 10.83
C PRO A 179 -10.50 -19.40 10.82
N GLN A 180 -11.61 -18.75 10.45
CA GLN A 180 -12.84 -19.49 10.16
C GLN A 180 -12.53 -20.53 9.09
N ALA A 181 -12.94 -21.77 9.33
CA ALA A 181 -12.71 -22.88 8.42
C ALA A 181 -13.16 -22.49 7.00
N ALA A 182 -12.30 -22.77 6.02
CA ALA A 182 -12.58 -22.55 4.61
C ALA A 182 -13.97 -23.09 4.24
N GLN A 183 -14.82 -22.20 3.73
CA GLN A 183 -16.14 -22.53 3.17
C GLN A 183 -16.10 -22.25 1.66
N PRO A 184 -15.39 -23.08 0.86
CA PRO A 184 -15.21 -22.82 -0.56
C PRO A 184 -16.56 -22.77 -1.30
N ASP A 185 -17.53 -23.57 -0.87
CA ASP A 185 -18.88 -23.66 -1.47
C ASP A 185 -19.76 -22.41 -1.20
N ARG A 186 -19.33 -21.50 -0.32
CA ARG A 186 -20.10 -20.30 0.04
C ARG A 186 -19.90 -19.16 -0.95
N TYR A 187 -18.73 -19.09 -1.58
CA TYR A 187 -18.38 -18.03 -2.52
C TYR A 187 -18.18 -18.65 -3.90
N LEU A 188 -19.31 -18.80 -4.60
CA LEU A 188 -19.37 -19.38 -5.94
C LEU A 188 -19.47 -18.31 -7.04
N PRO A 189 -18.98 -18.59 -8.25
CA PRO A 189 -19.25 -17.78 -9.43
C PRO A 189 -20.74 -17.49 -9.58
N GLN A 190 -21.10 -16.26 -9.97
CA GLN A 190 -22.50 -15.87 -10.16
C GLN A 190 -22.81 -15.65 -11.65
N ALA A 191 -24.07 -15.75 -12.03
CA ALA A 191 -24.51 -15.51 -13.41
C ALA A 191 -24.28 -14.06 -13.87
N ASP A 192 -24.24 -13.12 -12.92
CA ASP A 192 -24.04 -11.69 -13.16
C ASP A 192 -22.68 -11.21 -12.59
N PRO A 193 -21.92 -10.35 -13.30
CA PRO A 193 -20.64 -9.85 -12.82
C PRO A 193 -20.74 -9.09 -11.49
N LEU A 194 -21.75 -8.24 -11.32
CA LEU A 194 -21.91 -7.44 -10.11
C LEU A 194 -22.32 -8.31 -8.92
N ALA A 195 -23.16 -9.33 -9.15
CA ALA A 195 -23.45 -10.35 -8.14
C ALA A 195 -22.19 -11.13 -7.72
N THR A 196 -21.28 -11.43 -8.66
CA THR A 196 -19.98 -12.06 -8.33
C THR A 196 -19.11 -11.13 -7.47
N LEU A 197 -19.08 -9.84 -7.80
CA LEU A 197 -18.37 -8.86 -6.97
C LEU A 197 -19.01 -8.71 -5.58
N ASP A 198 -20.32 -8.86 -5.45
CA ASP A 198 -21.01 -8.84 -4.15
C ASP A 198 -20.66 -10.08 -3.30
N ALA A 199 -20.52 -11.25 -3.95
CA ALA A 199 -20.06 -12.47 -3.27
C ALA A 199 -18.63 -12.29 -2.71
N TYR A 200 -17.74 -11.66 -3.48
CA TYR A 200 -16.41 -11.28 -2.98
C TYR A 200 -16.48 -10.21 -1.87
N ARG A 201 -17.37 -9.22 -2.01
CA ARG A 201 -17.60 -8.25 -0.94
C ARG A 201 -18.06 -8.91 0.36
N GLN A 202 -18.86 -9.97 0.26
CA GLN A 202 -19.25 -10.78 1.41
C GLN A 202 -18.07 -11.60 1.95
N SER A 203 -17.19 -12.14 1.11
CA SER A 203 -15.99 -12.86 1.57
C SER A 203 -15.05 -11.95 2.36
N LEU A 204 -14.95 -10.67 1.99
CA LEU A 204 -14.22 -9.66 2.76
C LEU A 204 -14.86 -9.38 4.13
N ARG A 205 -16.20 -9.30 4.20
CA ARG A 205 -16.93 -9.11 5.48
C ARG A 205 -16.75 -10.31 6.41
N ASP A 206 -16.75 -11.50 5.84
CA ASP A 206 -16.57 -12.76 6.55
C ASP A 206 -15.07 -13.05 6.84
N ARG A 207 -14.14 -12.14 6.46
CA ARG A 207 -12.68 -12.28 6.63
C ARG A 207 -12.12 -13.57 6.03
N SER A 208 -12.72 -14.05 4.96
CA SER A 208 -12.26 -15.25 4.24
C SER A 208 -11.00 -14.92 3.44
N LYS A 209 -9.89 -15.58 3.77
CA LYS A 209 -8.60 -15.49 3.08
C LYS A 209 -8.29 -16.74 2.25
N ASP A 210 -9.28 -17.59 2.02
CA ASP A 210 -9.10 -18.83 1.27
C ASP A 210 -8.67 -18.52 -0.17
N PRO A 211 -7.45 -18.94 -0.60
CA PRO A 211 -7.01 -18.71 -1.96
C PRO A 211 -7.74 -19.61 -2.97
N GLU A 212 -8.47 -20.64 -2.51
CA GLU A 212 -9.11 -21.64 -3.35
C GLU A 212 -10.58 -21.35 -3.66
N LEU A 213 -11.11 -20.18 -3.28
CA LEU A 213 -12.51 -19.84 -3.57
C LEU A 213 -12.84 -19.94 -5.07
N GLU A 214 -14.00 -20.53 -5.36
CA GLU A 214 -14.41 -20.75 -6.75
C GLU A 214 -14.77 -19.45 -7.48
N ILE A 215 -15.09 -18.37 -6.75
CA ILE A 215 -15.24 -17.01 -7.31
C ILE A 215 -13.98 -16.50 -8.02
N TYR A 216 -12.81 -17.11 -7.82
CA TYR A 216 -11.55 -16.69 -8.45
C TYR A 216 -11.27 -17.49 -9.73
N THR A 217 -10.62 -16.85 -10.71
CA THR A 217 -10.02 -17.59 -11.84
C THR A 217 -8.91 -18.52 -11.35
N GLU A 218 -8.55 -19.53 -12.13
CA GLU A 218 -7.45 -20.44 -11.78
C GLU A 218 -6.13 -19.69 -11.58
N GLU A 219 -5.85 -18.69 -12.43
CA GLU A 219 -4.66 -17.85 -12.31
C GLU A 219 -4.70 -16.99 -11.05
N THR A 220 -5.87 -16.48 -10.65
CA THR A 220 -6.04 -15.76 -9.37
C THR A 220 -5.79 -16.68 -8.18
N ARG A 221 -6.33 -17.91 -8.18
CA ARG A 221 -6.07 -18.88 -7.12
C ARG A 221 -4.57 -19.18 -7.01
N ALA A 222 -3.91 -19.41 -8.15
CA ALA A 222 -2.46 -19.61 -8.20
C ALA A 222 -1.66 -18.43 -7.64
N PHE A 223 -2.10 -17.20 -7.94
CA PHE A 223 -1.52 -15.99 -7.38
C PHE A 223 -1.72 -15.91 -5.86
N PHE A 224 -2.95 -16.08 -5.35
CA PHE A 224 -3.23 -15.96 -3.92
C PHE A 224 -2.64 -17.09 -3.07
N ARG A 225 -2.41 -18.30 -3.61
CA ARG A 225 -1.60 -19.32 -2.92
C ARG A 225 -0.20 -18.83 -2.56
N GLN A 226 0.34 -17.92 -3.37
CA GLN A 226 1.66 -17.35 -3.20
C GLN A 226 1.62 -15.94 -2.60
N TRP A 227 0.46 -15.35 -2.34
CA TRP A 227 0.35 -13.98 -1.86
C TRP A 227 -0.36 -13.94 -0.51
N LEU A 228 0.32 -13.38 0.48
CA LEU A 228 -0.24 -13.24 1.82
C LEU A 228 -1.12 -11.99 1.86
N VAL A 229 -2.41 -12.18 2.15
CA VAL A 229 -3.37 -11.09 2.35
C VAL A 229 -3.67 -10.96 3.84
N THR A 230 -3.53 -9.76 4.39
CA THR A 230 -3.83 -9.48 5.80
C THR A 230 -5.27 -9.03 6.01
N ASP A 231 -5.75 -9.09 7.26
CA ASP A 231 -7.07 -8.55 7.61
C ASP A 231 -7.17 -7.05 7.35
N ALA A 232 -6.11 -6.29 7.64
CA ALA A 232 -6.09 -4.85 7.39
C ALA A 232 -6.24 -4.53 5.90
N GLN A 233 -5.59 -5.29 5.01
CA GLN A 233 -5.75 -5.16 3.57
C GLN A 233 -7.18 -5.51 3.12
N GLN A 234 -7.78 -6.60 3.63
CA GLN A 234 -9.17 -6.96 3.33
C GLN A 234 -10.17 -5.90 3.83
N GLN A 235 -9.98 -5.41 5.04
CA GLN A 235 -10.82 -4.37 5.65
C GLN A 235 -10.74 -3.05 4.85
N ASN A 236 -9.54 -2.68 4.38
CA ASN A 236 -9.35 -1.52 3.52
C ASN A 236 -10.06 -1.71 2.17
N ALA A 237 -9.87 -2.87 1.53
CA ALA A 237 -10.54 -3.20 0.27
C ALA A 237 -12.07 -3.16 0.40
N LEU A 238 -12.63 -3.72 1.49
CA LEU A 238 -14.07 -3.68 1.76
C LEU A 238 -14.58 -2.25 1.93
N ARG A 239 -13.86 -1.44 2.73
CA ARG A 239 -14.22 -0.05 2.99
C ARG A 239 -14.26 0.78 1.70
N GLU A 240 -13.24 0.64 0.85
CA GLU A 240 -13.19 1.35 -0.43
C GLU A 240 -14.29 0.86 -1.37
N LEU A 241 -14.53 -0.45 -1.45
CA LEU A 241 -15.59 -1.01 -2.28
C LEU A 241 -17.00 -0.56 -1.83
N ASP A 242 -17.27 -0.52 -0.52
CA ASP A 242 -18.56 -0.08 0.02
C ASP A 242 -18.84 1.41 -0.28
N LYS A 243 -17.81 2.27 -0.26
CA LYS A 243 -17.96 3.70 -0.61
C LYS A 243 -18.46 3.92 -2.04
N VAL A 244 -17.96 3.14 -2.99
CA VAL A 244 -18.25 3.33 -4.43
C VAL A 244 -19.26 2.32 -4.99
N TRP A 245 -19.81 1.43 -4.16
CA TRP A 245 -20.68 0.33 -4.58
C TRP A 245 -21.81 0.77 -5.50
N SER A 246 -22.51 1.86 -5.16
CA SER A 246 -23.65 2.40 -5.91
C SER A 246 -23.28 3.04 -7.25
N LEU A 247 -21.98 3.24 -7.51
CA LEU A 247 -21.45 3.89 -8.70
C LEU A 247 -20.92 2.89 -9.74
N ALA A 248 -21.06 1.58 -9.50
CA ALA A 248 -20.56 0.53 -10.37
C ALA A 248 -21.19 0.60 -11.79
N ASP A 249 -20.34 0.62 -12.81
CA ASP A 249 -20.68 0.54 -14.23
C ASP A 249 -20.14 -0.79 -14.79
N VAL A 250 -21.04 -1.71 -15.15
CA VAL A 250 -20.69 -3.04 -15.65
C VAL A 250 -20.57 -3.02 -17.17
N ARG A 251 -19.42 -3.44 -17.69
CA ARG A 251 -19.14 -3.57 -19.13
C ARG A 251 -18.81 -5.01 -19.46
N VAL A 252 -19.58 -5.61 -20.36
CA VAL A 252 -19.40 -7.01 -20.78
C VAL A 252 -19.08 -7.06 -22.27
N LYS A 253 -18.12 -7.90 -22.64
CA LYS A 253 -17.82 -8.24 -24.04
C LYS A 253 -17.29 -9.66 -24.11
N ASP A 254 -17.97 -10.51 -24.88
CA ASP A 254 -17.65 -11.94 -25.00
C ASP A 254 -17.60 -12.59 -23.60
N ALA A 255 -16.59 -13.43 -23.33
CA ALA A 255 -16.38 -14.08 -22.04
C ALA A 255 -15.67 -13.19 -20.99
N MET A 256 -15.74 -11.85 -21.12
CA MET A 256 -15.05 -10.90 -20.25
C MET A 256 -15.97 -9.80 -19.76
N ALA A 257 -15.78 -9.41 -18.49
CA ALA A 257 -16.46 -8.28 -17.90
C ALA A 257 -15.50 -7.39 -17.12
N VAL A 258 -15.86 -6.11 -17.03
CA VAL A 258 -15.19 -5.12 -16.21
C VAL A 258 -16.26 -4.38 -15.41
N ILE A 259 -16.06 -4.31 -14.10
CA ILE A 259 -16.81 -3.41 -13.24
C ILE A 259 -15.91 -2.22 -12.98
N ARG A 260 -16.31 -1.05 -13.45
CA ARG A 260 -15.53 0.19 -13.32
C ARG A 260 -16.36 1.27 -12.64
N TYR A 261 -15.68 2.30 -12.15
CA TYR A 261 -16.28 3.41 -11.44
C TYR A 261 -16.06 4.72 -12.22
N PRO A 262 -16.81 5.80 -11.95
CA PRO A 262 -16.62 7.08 -12.61
C PRO A 262 -15.16 7.54 -12.52
N VAL A 263 -14.62 8.14 -13.59
CA VAL A 263 -13.19 8.57 -13.64
C VAL A 263 -12.78 9.47 -12.48
N LYS A 264 -13.72 10.23 -11.91
CA LYS A 264 -13.50 11.07 -10.71
C LYS A 264 -13.19 10.26 -9.45
N GLU A 265 -13.64 9.02 -9.35
CA GLU A 265 -13.37 8.11 -8.23
C GLU A 265 -11.99 7.48 -8.40
N ARG A 266 -10.95 8.31 -8.28
CA ARG A 266 -9.56 7.97 -8.60
C ARG A 266 -8.96 6.86 -7.74
N GLN A 267 -9.54 6.58 -6.59
CA GLN A 267 -9.10 5.54 -5.66
C GLN A 267 -9.80 4.19 -5.93
N ALA A 268 -10.86 4.19 -6.75
CA ALA A 268 -11.63 3.00 -7.06
C ALA A 268 -11.16 2.35 -8.37
N SER A 269 -10.22 1.40 -8.26
CA SER A 269 -9.76 0.61 -9.40
C SER A 269 -10.85 -0.28 -9.99
N PRO A 270 -10.79 -0.59 -11.29
CA PRO A 270 -11.74 -1.53 -11.89
C PRO A 270 -11.51 -2.97 -11.44
N TYR A 271 -12.59 -3.77 -11.42
CA TYR A 271 -12.53 -5.21 -11.23
C TYR A 271 -12.67 -5.93 -12.57
N PHE A 272 -11.80 -6.91 -12.82
CA PHE A 272 -11.81 -7.72 -14.03
C PHE A 272 -12.43 -9.09 -13.76
N LEU A 273 -13.26 -9.56 -14.69
CA LEU A 273 -13.93 -10.85 -14.56
C LEU A 273 -13.85 -11.67 -15.85
N ARG A 274 -13.79 -12.99 -15.72
CA ARG A 274 -13.89 -13.95 -16.83
C ARG A 274 -15.10 -14.83 -16.65
N GLN A 275 -15.77 -15.16 -17.75
CA GLN A 275 -16.87 -16.11 -17.73
C GLN A 275 -16.30 -17.54 -17.73
N SER A 276 -16.81 -18.37 -16.82
CA SER A 276 -16.61 -19.82 -16.79
C SER A 276 -17.92 -20.54 -17.07
N GLU A 277 -17.90 -21.88 -17.11
CA GLU A 277 -19.12 -22.69 -17.23
C GLU A 277 -20.04 -22.57 -15.99
N PHE A 278 -19.49 -22.16 -14.84
CA PHE A 278 -20.22 -22.03 -13.57
C PHE A 278 -20.66 -20.60 -13.25
N GLY A 279 -20.26 -19.61 -14.06
CA GLY A 279 -20.55 -18.19 -13.85
C GLY A 279 -19.32 -17.30 -14.01
N TRP A 280 -19.44 -16.04 -13.60
CA TRP A 280 -18.34 -15.08 -13.63
C TRP A 280 -17.37 -15.30 -12.47
N GLN A 281 -16.08 -15.16 -12.77
CA GLN A 281 -14.97 -15.29 -11.83
C GLN A 281 -14.10 -14.03 -11.85
N LEU A 282 -13.53 -13.65 -10.71
CA LEU A 282 -12.64 -12.49 -10.55
C LEU A 282 -11.21 -12.81 -11.01
N ASP A 283 -10.69 -11.95 -11.87
CA ASP A 283 -9.34 -12.03 -12.45
C ASP A 283 -8.40 -10.99 -11.82
N PHE A 284 -8.16 -11.15 -10.51
CA PHE A 284 -7.14 -10.39 -9.79
C PHE A 284 -5.74 -10.63 -10.33
N ALA A 285 -5.44 -11.82 -10.87
CA ALA A 285 -4.14 -12.09 -11.47
C ALA A 285 -3.79 -11.13 -12.62
N THR A 286 -4.75 -10.81 -13.49
CA THR A 286 -4.56 -9.78 -14.51
C THR A 286 -4.52 -8.39 -13.89
N MET A 287 -5.41 -8.08 -12.94
CA MET A 287 -5.43 -6.77 -12.27
C MET A 287 -4.08 -6.45 -11.62
N THR A 288 -3.49 -7.36 -10.85
CA THR A 288 -2.18 -7.15 -10.19
C THR A 288 -1.06 -6.85 -11.18
N LYS A 289 -1.14 -7.40 -12.41
CA LYS A 289 -0.13 -7.14 -13.45
C LYS A 289 -0.32 -5.79 -14.13
N THR A 290 -1.58 -5.36 -14.32
CA THR A 290 -1.89 -4.21 -15.18
C THR A 290 -2.26 -2.96 -14.41
N VAL A 291 -2.84 -3.08 -13.22
CA VAL A 291 -3.27 -1.95 -12.38
C VAL A 291 -2.20 -1.66 -11.33
N GLY A 292 -1.86 -0.38 -11.19
CA GLY A 292 -1.00 0.14 -10.13
C GLY A 292 -1.65 1.32 -9.45
N PHE A 293 -1.08 1.73 -8.32
CA PHE A 293 -1.50 2.90 -7.56
C PHE A 293 -0.30 3.83 -7.35
N ASN A 294 -0.54 5.13 -7.41
CA ASN A 294 0.48 6.12 -7.07
C ASN A 294 0.47 6.44 -5.56
N HIS A 295 1.39 7.31 -5.15
CA HIS A 295 1.52 7.83 -3.78
C HIS A 295 0.27 8.57 -3.27
N ARG A 296 -0.68 8.94 -4.13
CA ARG A 296 -1.99 9.52 -3.77
C ARG A 296 -3.13 8.49 -3.75
N ASN A 297 -2.78 7.20 -3.73
CA ASN A 297 -3.71 6.08 -3.87
C ASN A 297 -4.59 6.16 -5.12
N GLN A 298 -4.10 6.77 -6.20
CA GLN A 298 -4.84 6.88 -7.46
C GLN A 298 -4.43 5.76 -8.39
N TRP A 299 -5.41 5.02 -8.90
CA TRP A 299 -5.13 3.90 -9.79
C TRP A 299 -4.73 4.36 -11.20
N HIS A 300 -3.87 3.58 -11.83
CA HIS A 300 -3.42 3.74 -13.21
C HIS A 300 -3.14 2.38 -13.85
N PHE A 301 -3.09 2.36 -15.19
CA PHE A 301 -2.59 1.18 -15.91
C PHE A 301 -1.07 1.24 -16.04
N ARG A 302 -0.36 0.25 -15.48
CA ARG A 302 1.06 -0.03 -15.70
C ARG A 302 1.32 -0.42 -17.15
N SER A 303 0.40 -1.19 -17.72
CA SER A 303 0.35 -1.54 -19.14
C SER A 303 -1.10 -1.53 -19.61
N ARG A 304 -1.32 -1.13 -20.86
CA ARG A 304 -2.63 -1.17 -21.54
C ARG A 304 -2.75 -2.38 -22.47
N GLU A 305 -1.72 -3.23 -22.53
CA GLU A 305 -1.70 -4.45 -23.33
C GLU A 305 -2.37 -5.58 -22.54
N HIS A 306 -3.70 -5.54 -22.45
CA HIS A 306 -4.49 -6.55 -21.76
C HIS A 306 -5.90 -6.64 -22.36
N PRO A 307 -6.61 -7.77 -22.19
CA PRO A 307 -7.83 -8.03 -22.93
C PRO A 307 -9.03 -7.17 -22.46
N TYR A 308 -8.95 -6.61 -21.25
CA TYR A 308 -10.00 -5.78 -20.64
C TYR A 308 -10.11 -4.34 -21.16
N MET A 309 -9.26 -3.89 -22.09
CA MET A 309 -9.29 -2.50 -22.58
C MET A 309 -10.59 -2.12 -23.32
N PHE A 310 -11.39 -3.10 -23.77
CA PHE A 310 -12.69 -2.84 -24.39
C PHE A 310 -13.60 -2.00 -23.49
N ALA A 311 -13.50 -2.19 -22.18
CA ALA A 311 -14.36 -1.52 -21.20
C ALA A 311 -13.99 -0.06 -20.98
N PHE A 312 -12.91 0.46 -21.58
CA PHE A 312 -12.42 1.83 -21.39
C PHE A 312 -12.30 2.60 -22.70
N ALA A 313 -12.98 2.13 -23.77
CA ALA A 313 -12.93 2.75 -25.09
C ALA A 313 -13.47 4.19 -25.12
N ASP A 314 -14.30 4.57 -24.14
CA ASP A 314 -14.88 5.89 -23.93
C ASP A 314 -14.02 6.79 -23.01
N TRP A 315 -12.86 6.32 -22.54
CA TRP A 315 -11.93 7.11 -21.72
C TRP A 315 -10.65 7.46 -22.50
N ARG A 316 -9.87 8.40 -21.95
CA ARG A 316 -8.51 8.70 -22.39
C ARG A 316 -7.54 8.30 -21.28
N PHE A 317 -6.35 7.83 -21.63
CA PHE A 317 -5.28 7.58 -20.65
C PHE A 317 -4.09 8.47 -20.99
N ASP A 318 -3.49 9.10 -19.97
CA ASP A 318 -2.27 9.86 -20.17
C ASP A 318 -1.03 8.95 -20.32
N LYS A 319 0.14 9.56 -20.48
CA LYS A 319 1.42 8.85 -20.66
C LYS A 319 1.80 7.94 -19.48
N ASN A 320 1.26 8.22 -18.28
CA ASN A 320 1.51 7.45 -17.07
C ASN A 320 0.40 6.41 -16.82
N GLY A 321 -0.58 6.30 -17.73
CA GLY A 321 -1.66 5.33 -17.66
C GLY A 321 -2.81 5.75 -16.74
N PHE A 322 -2.88 7.01 -16.30
CA PHE A 322 -4.01 7.49 -15.50
C PHE A 322 -5.22 7.76 -16.40
N PRO A 323 -6.45 7.35 -16.00
CA PRO A 323 -7.65 7.59 -16.79
C PRO A 323 -8.13 9.04 -16.74
N HIS A 324 -8.78 9.50 -17.79
CA HIS A 324 -9.39 10.81 -17.95
C HIS A 324 -10.72 10.63 -18.68
N ALA A 325 -11.73 11.43 -18.30
CA ALA A 325 -12.96 11.51 -19.08
C ALA A 325 -12.63 12.04 -20.49
N ARG A 326 -13.33 11.54 -21.51
CA ARG A 326 -13.19 12.04 -22.88
C ARG A 326 -13.90 13.36 -23.08
#